data_AF-A0A1G1HS24-F1
#
_entry.id   AF-A0A1G1HS24-F1
#
_cell.length_a   1.000
_cell.length_b   1.000
_cell.length_c   1.000
_cell.angle_alpha   90.00
_cell.angle_beta   90.00
_cell.angle_gamma   90.00
#
_symmetry.space_group_name_H-M   'P 1'
#
loop_
_entity.id
_entity.type
_entity.pdbx_description
1 polymer ?
#
loop_
_entity_poly.entity_id
_entity_poly.type
_entity_poly.pdbx_seq_one_letter_code
_entity_poly.pdbx_strand_id
1 'polypeptide(L)'
;MNAVPRLHALFAAFPIALLTASVGLEIVSWKWEKFRETGYCVLFLGLLGAVLAAASGFLAASFTNAVELAPAGVARHRGFAAGAVITFALMIAFRLATRNKFTTWTRIFYISVGIVGVVHVIVAAWLGTSLVFDHGIGVSR
;
A
#
# COMPACT_ATOMS: atom_id res chain seq x y z
N MET A 1 -26.74 6.42 4.46
CA MET A 1 -25.47 5.72 4.73
C MET A 1 -24.43 6.21 3.75
N ASN A 2 -23.31 6.78 4.20
CA ASN A 2 -22.26 7.25 3.31
C ASN A 2 -21.42 6.07 2.81
N ALA A 3 -21.28 5.90 1.49
CA ALA A 3 -20.54 4.79 0.89
C ALA A 3 -19.00 4.91 1.05
N VAL A 4 -18.51 6.09 1.42
CA VAL A 4 -17.08 6.44 1.43
C VAL A 4 -16.22 5.52 2.31
N PRO A 5 -16.59 5.17 3.57
CA PRO A 5 -15.79 4.24 4.37
C PRO A 5 -15.69 2.83 3.77
N ARG A 6 -16.76 2.36 3.10
CA ARG A 6 -16.75 1.06 2.40
C ARG A 6 -15.87 1.09 1.16
N LEU A 7 -15.88 2.20 0.42
CA LEU A 7 -14.99 2.41 -0.71
C LEU A 7 -13.52 2.45 -0.27
N HIS A 8 -13.21 3.10 0.85
CA HIS A 8 -11.86 3.08 1.42
C HIS A 8 -11.40 1.65 1.75
N ALA A 9 -12.24 0.86 2.43
CA ALA A 9 -11.92 -0.54 2.73
C ALA A 9 -11.71 -1.38 1.47
N LEU A 10 -12.53 -1.18 0.43
CA LEU A 10 -12.37 -1.84 -0.87
C LEU A 10 -11.02 -1.50 -1.50
N PHE A 11 -10.66 -0.22 -1.57
CA PHE A 11 -9.41 0.21 -2.20
C PHE A 11 -8.18 -0.20 -1.38
N ALA A 12 -8.28 -0.30 -0.06
CA ALA A 12 -7.17 -0.69 0.81
C ALA A 12 -6.66 -2.13 0.57
N ALA A 13 -7.46 -3.01 -0.06
CA ALA A 13 -7.03 -4.36 -0.42
C ALA A 13 -6.04 -4.40 -1.59
N PHE A 14 -6.06 -3.40 -2.48
CA PHE A 14 -5.20 -3.38 -3.66
C PHE A 14 -3.72 -3.16 -3.33
N PRO A 15 -3.33 -2.16 -2.53
CA PRO A 15 -1.91 -1.92 -2.20
C PRO A 15 -1.21 -3.14 -1.61
N ILE A 16 -1.87 -3.85 -0.68
CA ILE A 16 -1.28 -5.01 -0.03
C ILE A 16 -1.08 -6.17 -1.02
N ALA A 17 -2.09 -6.48 -1.82
CA ALA A 17 -2.01 -7.55 -2.81
C ALA A 17 -0.99 -7.24 -3.91
N LEU A 18 -1.06 -6.04 -4.48
CA LEU A 18 -0.26 -5.66 -5.65
C LEU A 18 1.20 -5.36 -5.30
N LEU A 19 1.50 -4.77 -4.12
CA LEU A 19 2.91 -4.63 -3.70
C LEU A 19 3.56 -5.99 -3.47
N THR A 20 2.87 -6.87 -2.74
CA THR A 20 3.36 -8.22 -2.44
C THR A 20 3.56 -9.02 -3.72
N ALA A 21 2.59 -8.97 -4.65
CA ALA A 21 2.70 -9.62 -5.94
C ALA A 21 3.84 -9.04 -6.78
N SER A 22 4.02 -7.72 -6.82
CA SER A 22 5.13 -7.07 -7.53
C SER A 22 6.50 -7.51 -7.02
N VAL A 23 6.70 -7.53 -5.69
CA VAL A 23 7.94 -7.99 -5.05
C VAL A 23 8.16 -9.48 -5.34
N GLY A 24 7.11 -10.31 -5.24
CA GLY A 24 7.19 -11.73 -5.58
C GLY A 24 7.57 -11.97 -7.05
N LEU A 25 6.98 -11.23 -7.98
CA LEU A 25 7.33 -11.29 -9.41
C LEU A 25 8.77 -10.86 -9.65
N GLU A 26 9.29 -9.87 -8.91
CA GLU A 26 10.69 -9.47 -8.99
C GLU A 26 11.64 -10.54 -8.45
N ILE A 27 11.26 -11.29 -7.42
CA ILE A 27 12.05 -12.43 -6.92
C ILE A 27 12.05 -13.55 -7.98
N VAL A 28 10.88 -13.90 -8.50
CA VAL A 28 10.71 -14.97 -9.50
C VAL A 28 11.42 -14.64 -10.81
N SER A 29 11.55 -13.35 -11.16
CA SER A 29 12.25 -12.95 -12.37
C SER A 29 13.76 -13.19 -12.33
N TRP A 30 14.34 -13.69 -11.22
CA TRP A 30 15.76 -14.10 -11.21
C TRP A 30 16.00 -15.30 -12.10
N LYS A 31 15.00 -16.19 -12.14
CA LYS A 31 15.01 -17.38 -12.98
C LYS A 31 14.34 -17.14 -14.32
N TRP A 32 13.31 -16.28 -14.34
CA TRP A 32 12.49 -16.05 -15.53
C TRP A 32 12.26 -14.55 -15.78
N GLU A 33 13.19 -13.95 -16.52
CA GLU A 33 13.24 -12.50 -16.77
C GLU A 33 11.91 -11.89 -17.27
N LYS A 34 11.09 -12.68 -18.00
CA LYS A 34 9.78 -12.26 -18.51
C LYS A 34 8.82 -11.70 -17.45
N PHE A 35 8.97 -12.08 -16.18
CA PHE A 35 8.11 -11.57 -15.10
C PHE A 35 8.50 -10.18 -14.61
N ARG A 36 9.67 -9.64 -14.98
CA ARG A 36 10.12 -8.32 -14.49
C ARG A 36 9.20 -7.20 -14.97
N GLU A 37 8.78 -7.21 -16.23
CA GLU A 37 7.85 -6.21 -16.79
C GLU A 37 6.46 -6.35 -16.17
N THR A 38 5.96 -7.57 -15.99
CA THR A 38 4.70 -7.82 -15.28
C THR A 38 4.76 -7.28 -13.85
N GLY A 39 5.87 -7.51 -13.13
CA GLY A 39 6.08 -6.97 -11.80
C GLY A 39 6.05 -5.44 -11.76
N TYR A 40 6.53 -4.77 -12.80
CA TYR A 40 6.46 -3.32 -12.92
C TYR A 40 5.03 -2.81 -13.15
N CYS A 41 4.29 -3.42 -14.07
CA CYS A 41 2.88 -3.07 -14.31
C CYS A 41 2.03 -3.26 -13.05
N VAL A 42 2.24 -4.38 -12.34
CA VAL A 42 1.56 -4.68 -11.07
C VAL A 42 1.91 -3.64 -10.00
N LEU A 43 3.16 -3.18 -9.93
CA LEU A 43 3.58 -2.11 -9.01
C LEU A 43 2.84 -0.80 -9.30
N PHE A 44 2.71 -0.43 -10.57
CA PHE A 44 2.03 0.79 -10.99
C PHE A 44 0.54 0.75 -10.64
N LEU A 45 -0.13 -0.37 -10.92
CA LEU A 45 -1.51 -0.58 -10.49
C LEU A 45 -1.65 -0.53 -8.96
N GLY A 46 -0.67 -1.06 -8.23
CA GLY A 46 -0.58 -0.97 -6.78
C GLY A 46 -0.50 0.46 -6.27
N LEU A 47 0.32 1.32 -6.91
CA LEU A 47 0.39 2.74 -6.59
C LEU A 47 -0.97 3.43 -6.83
N LEU A 48 -1.63 3.16 -7.96
CA LEU A 48 -2.96 3.72 -8.24
C LEU A 48 -3.97 3.31 -7.16
N GLY A 49 -3.98 2.02 -6.77
CA GLY A 49 -4.79 1.53 -5.66
C GLY A 49 -4.46 2.23 -4.34
N ALA A 50 -3.18 2.50 -4.06
CA ALA A 50 -2.75 3.15 -2.83
C ALA A 50 -3.17 4.63 -2.78
N VAL A 51 -3.09 5.33 -3.90
CA VAL A 51 -3.57 6.71 -4.02
C VAL A 51 -5.09 6.77 -3.84
N LEU A 52 -5.85 5.87 -4.46
CA LEU A 52 -7.30 5.78 -4.30
C LEU A 52 -7.70 5.44 -2.86
N ALA A 53 -6.99 4.51 -2.21
CA ALA A 53 -7.19 4.17 -0.81
C ALA A 53 -6.90 5.35 0.11
N ALA A 54 -5.81 6.09 -0.12
CA ALA A 54 -5.47 7.26 0.67
C ALA A 54 -6.51 8.38 0.51
N ALA A 55 -6.89 8.72 -0.73
CA ALA A 55 -7.87 9.76 -1.02
C ALA A 55 -9.24 9.45 -0.40
N SER A 56 -9.73 8.23 -0.61
CA SER A 56 -10.99 7.77 0.00
C SER A 56 -10.91 7.69 1.52
N GLY A 57 -9.75 7.38 2.10
CA GLY A 57 -9.53 7.36 3.56
C GLY A 57 -9.55 8.76 4.18
N PHE A 58 -8.95 9.75 3.51
CA PHE A 58 -9.05 11.15 3.93
C PHE A 58 -10.50 11.63 3.92
N LEU A 59 -11.25 11.32 2.85
CA LEU A 59 -12.67 11.64 2.77
C LEU A 59 -13.48 10.91 3.85
N ALA A 60 -13.22 9.61 4.08
CA ALA A 60 -13.91 8.82 5.09
C ALA A 60 -13.74 9.40 6.50
N ALA A 61 -12.57 9.96 6.80
CA ALA A 61 -12.32 10.60 8.09
C ALA A 61 -13.14 11.87 8.32
N SER A 62 -13.62 12.53 7.27
CA SER A 62 -14.56 13.67 7.39
C SER A 62 -16.01 13.23 7.64
N PHE A 63 -16.34 11.96 7.37
CA PHE A 63 -17.68 11.40 7.55
C PHE A 63 -17.78 10.45 8.75
N THR A 64 -16.74 10.35 9.57
CA THR A 64 -16.66 9.45 10.72
C THR A 64 -16.01 10.17 11.90
N ASN A 65 -16.34 9.77 13.13
CA ASN A 65 -15.70 10.29 14.34
C ASN A 65 -14.35 9.58 14.62
N ALA A 66 -13.68 9.09 13.57
CA ALA A 66 -12.50 8.24 13.70
C ALA A 66 -11.36 8.93 14.46
N VAL A 67 -11.14 10.21 14.17
CA VAL A 67 -10.08 11.02 14.78
C VAL A 67 -10.38 11.32 16.25
N GLU A 68 -11.65 11.45 16.62
CA GLU A 68 -12.07 11.70 18.01
C GLU A 68 -12.01 10.41 18.83
N LEU A 69 -12.47 9.29 18.27
CA LEU A 69 -12.56 8.00 18.97
C LEU A 69 -11.20 7.31 19.12
N ALA A 70 -10.29 7.48 18.17
CA ALA A 70 -9.00 6.76 18.14
C ALA A 70 -7.87 7.60 17.51
N PRO A 71 -7.55 8.80 18.03
CA PRO A 71 -6.61 9.74 17.40
C PRO A 71 -5.24 9.12 17.11
N ALA A 72 -4.65 8.42 18.09
CA ALA A 72 -3.35 7.75 17.94
C ALA A 72 -3.40 6.55 16.98
N GLY A 73 -4.53 5.84 16.92
CA GLY A 73 -4.75 4.73 15.98
C GLY A 73 -4.80 5.24 14.54
N VAL A 74 -5.60 6.28 14.31
CA VAL A 74 -5.74 6.92 13.00
C VAL A 74 -4.41 7.53 12.54
N ALA A 75 -3.69 8.23 13.42
CA ALA A 75 -2.39 8.82 13.08
C ALA A 75 -1.38 7.75 12.65
N ARG A 76 -1.27 6.64 13.40
CA ARG A 76 -0.37 5.52 13.04
C ARG A 76 -0.79 4.86 11.74
N HIS A 77 -2.08 4.57 11.55
CA HIS A 77 -2.60 4.00 10.32
C HIS A 77 -2.23 4.87 9.10
N ARG A 78 -2.48 6.19 9.18
CA ARG A 78 -2.11 7.15 8.14
C ARG A 78 -0.60 7.20 7.89
N GLY A 79 0.22 7.16 8.94
CA GLY A 79 1.68 7.14 8.81
C GLY A 79 2.19 5.94 8.04
N PHE A 80 1.73 4.73 8.38
CA PHE A 80 2.11 3.52 7.65
C PHE A 80 1.55 3.50 6.22
N ALA A 81 0.32 3.97 6.01
CA ALA A 81 -0.26 4.09 4.67
C ALA A 81 0.54 5.07 3.78
N ALA A 82 0.97 6.21 4.32
CA ALA A 82 1.83 7.16 3.62
C ALA A 82 3.20 6.55 3.29
N GLY A 83 3.82 5.82 4.25
CA GLY A 83 5.07 5.10 4.01
C GLY A 83 4.96 4.05 2.89
N ALA A 84 3.81 3.37 2.78
CA ALA A 84 3.54 2.47 1.68
C ALA A 84 3.46 3.20 0.32
N VAL A 85 2.71 4.32 0.23
CA VAL A 85 2.62 5.14 -0.99
C VAL A 85 4.01 5.64 -1.42
N ILE A 86 4.80 6.14 -0.46
CA ILE A 86 6.18 6.58 -0.71
C ILE A 86 7.02 5.42 -1.25
N THR A 87 6.89 4.22 -0.67
CA THR A 87 7.64 3.05 -1.12
C THR A 87 7.29 2.67 -2.56
N PHE A 88 6.00 2.65 -2.93
CA PHE A 88 5.57 2.46 -4.31
C PHE A 88 6.21 3.50 -5.25
N ALA A 89 6.13 4.78 -4.88
CA ALA A 89 6.67 5.87 -5.68
C ALA A 89 8.20 5.75 -5.86
N LEU A 90 8.93 5.46 -4.78
CA LEU A 90 10.39 5.26 -4.82
C LEU A 90 10.78 4.07 -5.68
N MET A 91 10.06 2.95 -5.57
CA MET A 91 10.33 1.76 -6.39
C MET A 91 10.05 2.02 -7.88
N ILE A 92 8.98 2.75 -8.21
CA ILE A 92 8.70 3.16 -9.60
C ILE A 92 9.79 4.11 -10.10
N ALA A 93 10.12 5.15 -9.33
CA ALA A 93 11.18 6.10 -9.66
C ALA A 93 12.53 5.40 -9.86
N PHE A 94 12.85 4.42 -9.03
CA PHE A 94 14.07 3.62 -9.15
C PHE A 94 14.10 2.82 -10.46
N ARG A 95 13.00 2.17 -10.85
CA ARG A 95 12.90 1.46 -12.13
C ARG A 95 13.02 2.41 -13.32
N LEU A 96 12.43 3.60 -13.24
CA LEU A 96 12.57 4.62 -14.28
C LEU A 96 14.02 5.11 -14.40
N ALA A 97 14.66 5.43 -13.27
CA ALA A 97 16.04 5.93 -13.22
C ALA A 97 17.06 4.90 -13.75
N THR A 98 16.83 3.62 -13.46
CA THR A 98 17.68 2.50 -13.92
C THR A 98 17.26 1.96 -15.28
N ARG A 99 16.18 2.49 -15.88
CA ARG A 99 15.55 1.97 -17.11
C ARG A 99 15.26 0.46 -17.04
N ASN A 100 14.82 0.00 -15.86
CA ASN A 100 14.53 -1.40 -15.53
C ASN A 100 15.73 -2.37 -15.71
N LYS A 101 16.97 -1.84 -15.76
CA LYS A 101 18.21 -2.62 -15.86
C LYS A 101 18.85 -2.73 -14.48
N PHE A 102 18.85 -3.93 -13.90
CA PHE A 102 19.39 -4.16 -12.57
C PHE A 102 20.68 -4.98 -12.61
N THR A 103 21.65 -4.59 -11.77
CA THR A 103 22.72 -5.46 -11.33
C THR A 103 22.22 -6.31 -10.16
N THR A 104 22.96 -7.35 -9.78
CA THR A 104 22.60 -8.17 -8.61
C THR A 104 22.40 -7.32 -7.35
N TRP A 105 23.29 -6.34 -7.11
CA TRP A 105 23.22 -5.49 -5.93
C TRP A 105 22.06 -4.50 -5.97
N THR A 106 21.81 -3.84 -7.10
CA THR A 106 20.67 -2.91 -7.21
C THR A 106 19.33 -3.64 -7.10
N ARG A 107 19.29 -4.89 -7.55
CA ARG A 107 18.12 -5.75 -7.40
C ARG A 107 17.87 -6.19 -5.96
N ILE A 108 18.92 -6.60 -5.23
CA ILE A 108 18.82 -6.92 -3.80
C ILE A 108 18.32 -5.70 -3.04
N PHE A 109 18.91 -4.52 -3.29
CA PHE A 109 18.46 -3.26 -2.69
C PHE A 109 16.98 -2.99 -3.01
N TYR A 110 16.59 -3.11 -4.28
CA TYR A 110 15.22 -2.90 -4.73
C TYR A 110 14.21 -3.81 -4.00
N ILE A 111 14.54 -5.10 -3.85
CA ILE A 111 13.68 -6.07 -3.16
C ILE A 111 13.63 -5.77 -1.65
N SER A 112 14.75 -5.41 -1.03
CA SER A 112 14.78 -5.02 0.39
C SER A 112 13.86 -3.82 0.65
N VAL A 113 13.88 -2.81 -0.22
CA VAL A 113 12.95 -1.67 -0.16
C VAL A 113 11.50 -2.15 -0.34
N GLY A 114 11.25 -3.05 -1.28
CA GLY A 114 9.93 -3.66 -1.48
C GLY A 114 9.41 -4.41 -0.26
N ILE A 115 10.25 -5.19 0.43
CA ILE A 115 9.90 -5.89 1.66
C ILE A 115 9.53 -4.90 2.77
N VAL A 116 10.28 -3.80 2.92
CA VAL A 116 9.94 -2.72 3.85
C VAL A 116 8.57 -2.13 3.49
N GLY A 117 8.29 -1.92 2.21
CA GLY A 117 6.96 -1.49 1.75
C GLY A 117 5.85 -2.47 2.08
N VAL A 118 6.09 -3.78 1.92
CA VAL A 118 5.15 -4.85 2.30
C VAL A 118 4.84 -4.79 3.79
N VAL A 119 5.85 -4.56 4.64
CA VAL A 119 5.63 -4.35 6.08
C VAL A 119 4.74 -3.12 6.33
N HIS A 120 4.97 -2.01 5.64
CA HIS A 120 4.14 -0.81 5.78
C HIS A 120 2.66 -1.08 5.46
N VAL A 121 2.37 -1.75 4.33
CA VAL A 121 0.96 -2.05 3.95
C VAL A 121 0.30 -3.05 4.90
N ILE A 122 1.04 -4.06 5.41
CA ILE A 122 0.50 -5.01 6.39
C ILE A 122 0.16 -4.31 7.69
N VAL A 123 1.07 -3.48 8.22
CA VAL A 123 0.83 -2.75 9.47
C VAL A 123 -0.31 -1.74 9.30
N ALA A 124 -0.36 -1.02 8.16
CA ALA A 124 -1.47 -0.13 7.86
C ALA A 124 -2.81 -0.88 7.82
N ALA A 125 -2.86 -2.05 7.18
CA ALA A 125 -4.06 -2.89 7.11
C ALA A 125 -4.49 -3.36 8.51
N TRP A 126 -3.55 -3.87 9.31
CA TRP A 126 -3.81 -4.30 10.69
C TRP A 126 -4.41 -3.17 11.54
N LEU A 127 -3.77 -2.00 11.52
CA LEU A 127 -4.27 -0.83 12.24
C LEU A 127 -5.64 -0.40 11.72
N GLY A 128 -5.86 -0.44 10.40
CA GLY A 128 -7.15 -0.13 9.80
C GLY A 128 -8.25 -1.07 10.28
N THR A 129 -7.97 -2.38 10.36
CA THR A 129 -8.91 -3.36 10.91
C THR A 129 -9.20 -3.13 12.39
N SER A 130 -8.19 -2.81 13.21
CA SER A 130 -8.39 -2.47 14.64
C SER A 130 -9.27 -1.23 14.84
N LEU A 131 -9.18 -0.22 13.96
CA LEU A 131 -10.09 0.93 14.01
C LEU A 131 -11.55 0.52 13.82
N VAL A 132 -11.81 -0.45 12.93
CA VAL A 132 -13.17 -0.97 12.69
C VAL A 132 -13.63 -1.85 13.85
N PHE A 133 -12.85 -2.86 14.23
CA PHE A 133 -13.27 -3.88 15.18
C PHE A 133 -13.25 -3.40 16.64
N ASP A 134 -12.27 -2.58 17.02
CA ASP A 134 -12.12 -2.18 18.43
C ASP A 134 -12.89 -0.89 18.74
N HIS A 135 -13.04 0.00 17.75
CA HIS A 135 -13.64 1.33 17.95
C HIS A 135 -14.93 1.56 17.16
N GLY A 136 -15.36 0.59 16.35
CA GLY A 136 -16.58 0.71 15.55
C GLY A 136 -16.51 1.77 14.44
N ILE A 137 -15.31 2.15 14.00
CA ILE A 137 -15.15 3.18 12.97
C ILE A 137 -15.64 2.65 11.62
N GLY A 138 -16.51 3.41 10.95
CA GLY A 138 -16.99 3.07 9.60
C GLY A 138 -18.12 2.03 9.55
N VAL A 139 -18.62 1.57 10.70
CA VAL A 139 -19.85 0.78 10.82
C VAL A 139 -20.98 1.64 11.38
N SER A 140 -22.13 1.62 10.71
CA SER A 140 -23.36 2.21 11.24
C SER A 140 -23.91 1.30 12.34
N ARG A 141 -23.98 1.81 13.57
CA ARG A 141 -24.85 1.24 14.61
C ARG A 141 -26.30 1.56 14.31
#